data_AF-A0A7C6XV68-F1
#
_entry.id   AF-A0A7C6XV68-F1
#
_cell.length_a   1.000
_cell.length_b   1.000
_cell.length_c   1.000
_cell.angle_alpha   90.00
_cell.angle_beta   90.00
_cell.angle_gamma   90.00
#
_symmetry.space_group_name_H-M   'P 1'
#
loop_
_entity.id
_entity.type
_entity.pdbx_description
1 polymer ?
#
loop_
_entity_poly.entity_id
_entity_poly.type
_entity_poly.pdbx_seq_one_letter_code
_entity_poly.pdbx_strand_id
1 'polypeptide(L)'
;FDHDLLVYASYALIVLAWVWINKTEPGLRMRSVGERPEAAFARGVNVNRTRYLYTALGGALVGMAGAAYSLSVKLGWSHRHTAGMGWIALAIVIFGGWSPLRVALGAYMFGALQSLGSILQPLYPNVPTQIFQTAPFALMIITLLLVNRDMTRLQSILPARLRPLAASLMRSAPPAGLGKRFEGG
;
A
#
# COMPACT_ATOMS: atom_id res chain seq x y z
N PHE A 1 20.89 -16.87 11.54
CA PHE A 1 19.53 -16.79 10.97
C PHE A 1 18.63 -16.10 11.99
N ASP A 2 18.86 -14.81 12.25
CA ASP A 2 17.99 -14.02 13.14
C ASP A 2 17.03 -13.23 12.27
N HIS A 3 15.90 -13.84 11.93
CA HIS A 3 14.81 -13.10 11.32
C HIS A 3 14.01 -12.44 12.43
N ASP A 4 14.05 -11.11 12.47
CA ASP A 4 13.23 -10.31 13.39
C ASP A 4 11.78 -10.78 13.36
N LEU A 5 11.18 -10.96 14.54
CA LEU A 5 9.76 -11.29 14.74
C LEU A 5 8.85 -10.37 13.89
N LEU A 6 9.31 -9.15 13.65
CA LEU A 6 8.67 -8.14 12.82
C LEU A 6 8.49 -8.55 11.35
N VAL A 7 9.43 -9.28 10.78
CA VAL A 7 9.38 -9.74 9.39
C VAL A 7 8.27 -10.78 9.22
N TYR A 8 8.21 -11.76 10.13
CA TYR A 8 7.13 -12.75 10.13
C TYR A 8 5.77 -12.12 10.40
N ALA A 9 5.70 -11.17 11.33
CA ALA A 9 4.49 -10.40 11.60
C ALA A 9 4.03 -9.63 10.35
N SER A 10 4.95 -9.05 9.56
CA SER A 10 4.63 -8.34 8.33
C SER A 10 3.97 -9.25 7.28
N TYR A 11 4.52 -10.45 7.06
CA TYR A 11 3.94 -11.42 6.12
C TYR A 11 2.56 -11.88 6.56
N ALA A 12 2.40 -12.19 7.85
CA ALA A 12 1.11 -12.58 8.42
C ALA A 12 0.07 -11.46 8.25
N LEU A 13 0.44 -10.20 8.53
CA LEU A 13 -0.45 -9.03 8.37
C LEU A 13 -0.88 -8.83 6.92
N ILE A 14 0.03 -9.01 5.95
CA ILE A 14 -0.30 -8.84 4.53
C ILE A 14 -1.32 -9.89 4.09
N VAL A 15 -1.10 -11.16 4.44
CA VAL A 15 -2.03 -12.25 4.10
C VAL A 15 -3.37 -12.04 4.79
N LEU A 16 -3.36 -11.69 6.08
CA LEU A 16 -4.56 -11.47 6.86
C LEU A 16 -5.36 -10.27 6.34
N ALA A 17 -4.69 -9.16 5.98
CA ALA A 17 -5.33 -8.01 5.35
C ALA A 17 -5.91 -8.37 3.98
N TRP A 18 -5.20 -9.15 3.16
CA TRP A 18 -5.68 -9.59 1.86
C TRP A 18 -6.92 -10.48 1.98
N VAL A 19 -6.92 -11.45 2.90
CA VAL A 19 -8.08 -12.32 3.17
C VAL A 19 -9.23 -11.49 3.74
N TRP A 20 -8.97 -10.61 4.71
CA TRP A 20 -9.98 -9.77 5.31
C TRP A 20 -10.68 -8.91 4.26
N ILE A 21 -9.92 -8.17 3.46
CA ILE A 21 -10.48 -7.22 2.49
C ILE A 21 -11.18 -7.92 1.32
N ASN A 22 -10.72 -9.09 0.89
CA ASN A 22 -11.24 -9.75 -0.33
C ASN A 22 -12.20 -10.93 -0.08
N LYS A 23 -12.14 -11.57 1.08
CA LYS A 23 -12.89 -12.81 1.36
C LYS A 23 -13.91 -12.69 2.49
N THR A 24 -13.85 -11.63 3.31
CA THR A 24 -14.77 -11.49 4.45
C THR A 24 -15.92 -10.50 4.17
N GLU A 25 -17.09 -10.76 4.75
CA GLU A 25 -18.26 -9.90 4.64
C GLU A 25 -18.00 -8.47 5.19
N PRO A 26 -17.32 -8.26 6.34
CA PRO A 26 -16.97 -6.92 6.81
C PRO A 26 -16.05 -6.16 5.84
N GLY A 27 -15.14 -6.86 5.17
CA GLY A 27 -14.26 -6.27 4.15
C GLY A 27 -14.99 -5.84 2.89
N LEU A 28 -15.95 -6.63 2.42
CA LEU A 28 -16.86 -6.24 1.32
C LEU A 28 -17.71 -5.02 1.68
N ARG A 29 -18.25 -4.98 2.91
CA ARG A 29 -18.98 -3.81 3.44
C ARG A 29 -18.09 -2.57 3.47
N MET A 30 -16.85 -2.68 3.93
CA MET A 30 -15.86 -1.58 3.92
C MET A 30 -15.62 -1.04 2.51
N ARG A 31 -15.40 -1.92 1.52
CA ARG A 31 -15.20 -1.52 0.12
C ARG A 31 -16.43 -0.85 -0.47
N SER A 32 -17.63 -1.35 -0.16
CA SER A 32 -18.88 -0.75 -0.61
C SER A 32 -19.08 0.67 -0.06
N VAL A 33 -18.69 0.92 1.19
CA VAL A 33 -18.70 2.25 1.83
C VAL A 33 -17.73 3.21 1.13
N GLY A 34 -16.59 2.70 0.63
CA GLY A 34 -15.61 3.47 -0.13
C GLY A 34 -16.04 3.79 -1.56
N GLU A 35 -16.65 2.83 -2.26
CA GLU A 35 -17.11 3.02 -3.64
C GLU A 35 -18.40 3.84 -3.73
N ARG A 36 -19.45 3.47 -2.97
CA ARG A 36 -20.77 4.12 -3.02
C ARG A 36 -21.39 4.18 -1.62
N PRO A 37 -21.15 5.25 -0.83
CA PRO A 37 -21.63 5.36 0.54
C PRO A 37 -23.16 5.36 0.64
N GLU A 38 -23.87 5.99 -0.31
CA GLU A 38 -25.34 6.01 -0.38
C GLU A 38 -25.94 4.61 -0.53
N ALA A 39 -25.35 3.78 -1.40
CA ALA A 39 -25.79 2.40 -1.61
C ALA A 39 -25.52 1.51 -0.38
N ALA A 40 -24.43 1.77 0.35
CA ALA A 40 -24.13 1.07 1.60
C ALA A 40 -25.13 1.44 2.70
N PHE A 41 -25.51 2.72 2.79
CA PHE A 41 -26.52 3.20 3.74
C PHE A 41 -27.89 2.60 3.46
N ALA A 42 -28.32 2.54 2.20
CA ALA A 42 -29.57 1.90 1.80
C ALA A 42 -29.65 0.40 2.18
N ARG A 43 -28.50 -0.27 2.37
CA ARG A 43 -28.40 -1.65 2.86
C ARG A 43 -28.28 -1.76 4.39
N GLY A 44 -28.46 -0.67 5.13
CA GLY A 44 -28.42 -0.64 6.59
C GLY A 44 -27.01 -0.57 7.19
N VAL A 45 -25.96 -0.31 6.39
CA VAL A 45 -24.59 -0.14 6.92
C VAL A 45 -24.41 1.28 7.44
N ASN A 46 -23.99 1.41 8.70
CA ASN A 46 -23.62 2.71 9.25
C ASN A 46 -22.28 3.18 8.68
N VAL A 47 -22.34 4.01 7.63
CA VAL A 47 -21.20 4.53 6.87
C VAL A 47 -20.19 5.24 7.78
N ASN A 48 -20.67 6.15 8.65
CA ASN A 48 -19.81 6.96 9.51
C ASN A 48 -19.07 6.11 10.53
N ARG A 49 -19.78 5.23 11.26
CA ARG A 49 -19.14 4.33 12.24
C ARG A 49 -18.09 3.42 11.57
N THR A 50 -18.41 2.91 10.38
CA THR A 50 -17.50 2.06 9.60
C THR A 50 -16.23 2.83 9.21
N ARG A 51 -16.35 4.08 8.74
CA ARG A 51 -15.20 4.94 8.40
C ARG A 51 -14.31 5.22 9.61
N TYR A 52 -14.89 5.56 10.76
CA TYR A 52 -14.12 5.83 11.97
C TYR A 52 -13.41 4.57 12.50
N LEU A 53 -14.11 3.43 12.52
CA LEU A 53 -13.54 2.16 12.96
C LEU A 53 -12.30 1.78 12.14
N TYR A 54 -12.40 1.81 10.82
CA TYR A 54 -11.27 1.44 9.96
C TYR A 54 -10.15 2.49 9.95
N THR A 55 -10.48 3.78 10.11
CA THR A 55 -9.45 4.83 10.28
C THR A 55 -8.69 4.63 11.59
N ALA A 56 -9.38 4.32 12.69
CA ALA A 56 -8.76 4.07 13.98
C ALA A 56 -7.88 2.80 13.95
N LEU A 57 -8.37 1.71 13.36
CA LEU A 57 -7.60 0.48 13.17
C LEU A 57 -6.35 0.72 12.30
N GLY A 58 -6.48 1.44 11.19
CA GLY A 58 -5.35 1.82 10.34
C GLY A 58 -4.33 2.68 11.09
N GLY A 59 -4.80 3.68 11.85
CA GLY A 59 -3.95 4.53 12.69
C GLY A 59 -3.20 3.73 13.76
N ALA A 60 -3.86 2.77 14.42
CA ALA A 60 -3.24 1.89 15.40
C ALA A 60 -2.13 1.02 14.77
N LEU A 61 -2.37 0.46 13.58
CA LEU A 61 -1.36 -0.31 12.83
C LEU A 61 -0.16 0.55 12.44
N VAL A 62 -0.39 1.77 11.96
CA VAL A 62 0.69 2.73 11.61
C VAL A 62 1.46 3.14 12.86
N GLY A 63 0.79 3.35 13.99
CA GLY A 63 1.43 3.64 15.28
C GLY A 63 2.35 2.52 15.76
N MET A 64 1.88 1.26 15.70
CA MET A 64 2.71 0.09 16.02
C MET A 64 3.90 -0.05 15.07
N ALA A 65 3.70 0.19 13.77
CA ALA A 65 4.78 0.17 12.79
C ALA A 65 5.85 1.24 13.07
N GLY A 66 5.45 2.45 13.48
CA GLY A 66 6.37 3.52 13.86
C GLY A 66 7.17 3.20 15.12
N ALA A 67 6.52 2.63 16.15
CA ALA A 67 7.19 2.18 17.36
C ALA A 67 8.23 1.09 17.07
N ALA A 68 7.87 0.10 16.25
CA ALA A 68 8.78 -0.96 15.82
C ALA A 68 9.95 -0.44 14.98
N TYR A 69 9.69 0.52 14.08
CA TYR A 69 10.73 1.15 13.26
C TYR A 69 11.80 1.84 14.13
N SER A 70 11.37 2.54 15.19
CA SER A 70 12.29 3.22 16.11
C SER A 70 13.10 2.26 16.99
N LEU A 71 12.60 1.05 17.24
CA LEU A 71 13.24 0.08 18.13
C LEU A 71 14.21 -0.86 17.40
N SER A 72 13.87 -1.28 16.18
CA SER A 72 14.62 -2.32 15.44
C SER A 72 15.43 -1.82 14.25
N VAL A 73 14.99 -0.77 13.54
CA VAL A 73 15.57 -0.44 12.22
C VAL A 73 16.75 0.52 12.33
N LYS A 74 16.73 1.47 13.27
CA LYS A 74 17.84 2.39 13.50
C LYS A 74 17.93 2.74 14.99
N LEU A 75 18.85 2.07 15.70
CA LEU A 75 19.17 2.39 17.09
C LEU A 75 19.75 3.81 17.18
N GLY A 76 19.05 4.71 17.87
CA GLY A 76 19.49 6.09 18.14
C GLY A 76 18.54 7.17 17.59
N TRP A 77 18.58 8.38 18.16
CA TRP A 77 17.80 9.55 17.73
C TRP A 77 18.66 10.55 16.93
N SER A 78 18.11 11.11 15.86
CA SER A 78 18.74 12.01 14.88
C SER A 78 17.66 12.96 14.37
N HIS A 79 18.05 14.21 14.17
CA HIS A 79 17.13 15.24 13.71
C HIS A 79 16.61 14.87 12.30
N ARG A 80 15.28 14.82 12.13
CA ARG A 80 14.57 14.43 10.88
C ARG A 80 14.56 12.92 10.54
N HIS A 81 14.65 12.05 11.54
CA HIS A 81 14.67 10.58 11.38
C HIS A 81 13.63 9.93 10.46
N THR A 82 12.39 10.44 10.44
CA THR A 82 11.28 9.90 9.64
C THR A 82 10.78 10.88 8.58
N ALA A 83 11.46 12.02 8.42
CA ALA A 83 11.01 13.08 7.53
C ALA A 83 10.95 12.58 6.07
N GLY A 84 9.77 12.65 5.46
CA GLY A 84 9.53 12.22 4.08
C GLY A 84 9.08 10.77 3.92
N MET A 85 9.23 9.90 4.93
CA MET A 85 8.80 8.49 4.84
C MET A 85 7.27 8.35 4.70
N GLY A 86 6.50 9.25 5.34
CA GLY A 86 5.04 9.26 5.19
C GLY A 86 4.57 9.55 3.76
N TRP A 87 5.26 10.46 3.06
CA TRP A 87 4.98 10.76 1.64
C TRP A 87 5.28 9.58 0.73
N ILE A 88 6.37 8.86 1.01
CA ILE A 88 6.72 7.62 0.30
C ILE A 88 5.65 6.55 0.53
N ALA A 89 5.23 6.35 1.78
CA ALA A 89 4.18 5.37 2.11
C ALA A 89 2.88 5.68 1.36
N LEU A 90 2.47 6.96 1.33
CA LEU A 90 1.32 7.40 0.55
C LEU A 90 1.49 7.11 -0.95
N ALA A 91 2.67 7.39 -1.52
CA ALA A 91 2.95 7.12 -2.93
C ALA A 91 2.86 5.61 -3.25
N ILE A 92 3.39 4.74 -2.38
CA ILE A 92 3.29 3.28 -2.54
C ILE A 92 1.84 2.81 -2.51
N VAL A 93 1.02 3.37 -1.62
CA VAL A 93 -0.42 3.05 -1.54
C VAL A 93 -1.16 3.47 -2.80
N ILE A 94 -0.88 4.68 -3.30
CA ILE A 94 -1.50 5.22 -4.52
C ILE A 94 -1.12 4.36 -5.73
N PHE A 95 0.16 4.08 -5.95
CA PHE A 95 0.60 3.28 -7.10
C PHE A 95 0.29 1.79 -6.96
N GLY A 96 0.15 1.28 -5.74
CA GLY A 96 -0.38 -0.05 -5.48
C GLY A 96 -1.86 -0.19 -5.85
N GLY A 97 -2.54 0.89 -6.23
CA GLY A 97 -3.93 0.86 -6.69
C GLY A 97 -4.88 0.36 -5.62
N TRP A 98 -4.62 0.70 -4.34
CA TRP A 98 -5.43 0.30 -3.19
C TRP A 98 -5.56 -1.22 -2.97
N SER A 99 -4.73 -2.03 -3.65
CA SER A 99 -4.68 -3.48 -3.47
C SER A 99 -3.61 -3.87 -2.44
N PRO A 100 -3.95 -4.58 -1.34
CA PRO A 100 -2.99 -4.93 -0.29
C PRO A 100 -1.75 -5.65 -0.81
N LEU A 101 -1.91 -6.54 -1.79
CA LEU A 101 -0.82 -7.33 -2.35
C LEU A 101 0.16 -6.48 -3.17
N ARG A 102 -0.36 -5.53 -3.95
CA ARG A 102 0.47 -4.63 -4.76
C ARG A 102 1.21 -3.61 -3.90
N VAL A 103 0.53 -3.09 -2.88
CA VAL A 103 1.13 -2.19 -1.88
C VAL A 103 2.26 -2.90 -1.13
N ALA A 104 2.05 -4.15 -0.71
CA ALA A 104 3.08 -4.95 -0.07
C ALA A 104 4.31 -5.18 -0.96
N LEU A 105 4.09 -5.56 -2.23
CA LEU A 105 5.18 -5.76 -3.19
C LEU A 105 5.98 -4.46 -3.40
N GLY A 106 5.28 -3.32 -3.56
CA GLY A 106 5.93 -2.01 -3.67
C GLY A 106 6.75 -1.66 -2.43
N ALA A 107 6.22 -1.91 -1.23
CA ALA A 107 6.93 -1.67 0.03
C ALA A 107 8.19 -2.54 0.16
N TYR A 108 8.12 -3.83 -0.18
CA TYR A 108 9.29 -4.72 -0.12
C TYR A 108 10.36 -4.33 -1.12
N MET A 109 9.99 -4.03 -2.36
CA MET A 109 10.97 -3.57 -3.35
C MET A 109 11.62 -2.24 -2.95
N PHE A 110 10.82 -1.32 -2.40
CA PHE A 110 11.33 -0.05 -1.89
C PHE A 110 12.35 -0.26 -0.75
N GLY A 111 12.02 -1.11 0.22
CA GLY A 111 12.93 -1.46 1.32
C GLY A 111 14.20 -2.17 0.83
N ALA A 112 14.08 -3.10 -0.11
CA ALA A 112 15.22 -3.80 -0.71
C ALA A 112 16.18 -2.84 -1.42
N LEU A 113 15.67 -1.87 -2.19
CA LEU A 113 16.49 -0.85 -2.83
C LEU A 113 17.17 0.08 -1.83
N GLN A 114 16.48 0.46 -0.76
CA GLN A 114 17.06 1.29 0.29
C GLN A 114 18.22 0.57 1.01
N SER A 115 18.04 -0.72 1.30
CA SER A 115 19.08 -1.57 1.88
C SER A 115 20.26 -1.74 0.91
N LEU A 116 19.98 -2.03 -0.36
CA LEU A 116 21.01 -2.16 -1.39
C LEU A 116 21.82 -0.87 -1.56
N GLY A 117 21.16 0.29 -1.55
CA GLY A 117 21.84 1.59 -1.56
C GLY A 117 22.76 1.77 -0.36
N SER A 118 22.32 1.35 0.83
CA SER A 118 23.12 1.43 2.05
C SER A 118 24.35 0.50 2.03
N ILE A 119 24.26 -0.65 1.36
CA ILE A 119 25.37 -1.60 1.19
C ILE A 119 26.36 -1.14 0.11
N LEU A 120 25.87 -0.53 -0.98
CA LEU A 120 26.69 -0.07 -2.09
C LEU A 120 27.42 1.24 -1.79
N GLN A 121 26.90 2.06 -0.89
CA GLN A 121 27.46 3.37 -0.55
C GLN A 121 28.91 3.32 -0.01
N PRO A 122 29.28 2.38 0.88
CA PRO A 122 30.69 2.18 1.27
C PRO A 122 31.60 1.67 0.15
N LEU A 123 31.06 0.92 -0.82
CA LEU A 123 31.83 0.31 -1.92
C LEU A 123 32.13 1.31 -3.06
N TYR A 124 31.29 2.33 -3.22
CA TYR A 124 31.43 3.36 -4.26
C TYR A 124 31.42 4.79 -3.67
N PRO A 125 32.47 5.18 -2.91
CA PRO A 125 32.53 6.48 -2.23
C PRO A 125 32.54 7.69 -3.18
N ASN A 126 32.85 7.48 -4.46
CA ASN A 126 32.86 8.54 -5.48
C ASN A 126 31.45 8.87 -6.05
N VAL A 127 30.43 8.06 -5.74
CA VAL A 127 29.06 8.27 -6.23
C VAL A 127 28.27 9.05 -5.17
N PRO A 128 27.68 10.22 -5.51
CA PRO A 128 26.86 10.98 -4.59
C PRO A 128 25.72 10.14 -4.00
N THR A 129 25.55 10.24 -2.69
CA THR A 129 24.51 9.54 -1.91
C THR A 129 23.10 9.80 -2.43
N GLN A 130 22.87 10.96 -3.02
CA GLN A 130 21.62 11.34 -3.69
C GLN A 130 21.20 10.35 -4.79
N ILE A 131 22.14 9.74 -5.52
CA ILE A 131 21.82 8.80 -6.61
C ILE A 131 21.23 7.50 -6.03
N PHE A 132 21.75 7.04 -4.90
CA PHE A 132 21.21 5.88 -4.21
C PHE A 132 19.84 6.18 -3.57
N GLN A 133 19.62 7.43 -3.14
CA GLN A 133 18.32 7.86 -2.61
C GLN A 133 17.25 8.07 -3.68
N THR A 134 17.61 8.27 -4.95
CA THR A 134 16.65 8.40 -6.06
C THR A 134 16.27 7.06 -6.70
N ALA A 135 17.07 6.00 -6.51
CA ALA A 135 16.80 4.66 -7.05
C ALA A 135 15.39 4.11 -6.70
N PRO A 136 14.88 4.27 -5.47
CA PRO A 136 13.52 3.83 -5.14
C PRO A 136 12.42 4.57 -5.93
N PHE A 137 12.64 5.83 -6.31
CA PHE A 137 11.69 6.58 -7.14
C PHE A 137 11.72 6.14 -8.60
N ALA A 138 12.91 5.86 -9.14
CA ALA A 138 13.04 5.27 -10.48
C ALA A 138 12.32 3.92 -10.55
N LEU A 139 12.44 3.11 -9.49
CA LEU A 139 11.67 1.88 -9.37
C LEU A 139 10.16 2.14 -9.36
N MET A 140 9.67 3.11 -8.60
CA MET A 140 8.24 3.44 -8.57
C MET A 140 7.72 3.82 -9.95
N ILE A 141 8.51 4.55 -10.75
CA ILE A 141 8.21 4.85 -12.14
C ILE A 141 8.17 3.57 -12.99
N ILE A 142 9.15 2.67 -12.83
CA ILE A 142 9.18 1.38 -13.56
C ILE A 142 7.98 0.51 -13.18
N THR A 143 7.68 0.38 -11.89
CA THR A 143 6.52 -0.37 -11.38
C THR A 143 5.22 0.22 -11.93
N LEU A 144 5.08 1.54 -11.93
CA LEU A 144 3.94 2.22 -12.54
C LEU A 144 3.85 1.92 -14.04
N LEU A 145 4.98 1.98 -14.78
CA LEU A 145 5.02 1.65 -16.19
C LEU A 145 4.65 0.20 -16.45
N LEU A 146 5.08 -0.75 -15.61
CA LEU A 146 4.72 -2.17 -15.73
C LEU A 146 3.23 -2.37 -15.44
N VAL A 147 2.71 -1.79 -14.36
CA VAL A 147 1.29 -1.84 -14.00
C VAL A 147 0.41 -1.16 -15.07
N ASN A 148 0.91 -0.13 -15.75
CA ASN A 148 0.16 0.63 -16.75
C ASN A 148 0.29 0.04 -18.18
N ARG A 149 1.43 -0.57 -18.54
CA ARG A 149 1.67 -1.17 -19.88
C ARG A 149 0.73 -2.33 -20.19
N ASP A 150 0.05 -2.88 -19.20
CA ASP A 150 -0.98 -3.90 -19.37
C ASP A 150 -2.32 -3.35 -19.90
N MET A 151 -2.52 -2.02 -19.97
CA MET A 151 -3.83 -1.45 -20.29
C MET A 151 -4.18 -1.49 -21.78
N THR A 152 -3.23 -1.31 -22.70
CA THR A 152 -3.52 -1.15 -24.15
C THR A 152 -3.07 -2.30 -25.03
N ARG A 153 -2.10 -3.14 -24.60
CA ARG A 153 -1.61 -4.28 -25.40
C ARG A 153 -2.12 -5.66 -24.96
N LEU A 154 -2.55 -5.84 -23.71
CA LEU A 154 -3.11 -7.13 -23.26
C LEU A 154 -4.60 -7.29 -23.61
N GLN A 155 -5.33 -6.19 -23.82
CA GLN A 155 -6.74 -6.25 -24.26
C GLN A 155 -6.91 -6.86 -25.67
N SER A 156 -5.88 -6.81 -26.52
CA SER A 156 -5.89 -7.40 -27.87
C SER A 156 -5.47 -8.87 -27.93
N ILE A 157 -4.89 -9.43 -26.85
CA ILE A 157 -4.35 -10.80 -26.84
C ILE A 157 -5.16 -11.75 -25.92
N LEU A 158 -5.99 -11.23 -25.00
CA LEU A 158 -6.73 -12.06 -24.04
C LEU A 158 -8.07 -12.60 -24.61
N PRO A 159 -8.32 -13.93 -24.57
CA PRO A 159 -9.59 -14.53 -24.96
C PRO A 159 -10.74 -14.10 -24.02
N ALA A 160 -11.94 -13.95 -24.58
CA ALA A 160 -13.12 -13.34 -23.94
C ALA A 160 -13.51 -13.96 -22.58
N ARG A 161 -13.12 -15.20 -22.30
CA ARG A 161 -13.45 -15.94 -21.06
C ARG A 161 -12.68 -15.47 -19.82
N LEU A 162 -11.48 -14.89 -19.98
CA LEU A 162 -10.63 -14.46 -18.86
C LEU A 162 -10.69 -12.95 -18.58
N ARG A 163 -11.39 -12.18 -19.43
CA ARG A 163 -11.63 -10.74 -19.27
C ARG A 163 -12.21 -10.32 -17.90
N PRO A 164 -13.22 -10.99 -17.30
CA PRO A 164 -13.79 -10.53 -16.05
C PRO A 164 -12.85 -10.72 -14.84
N LEU A 165 -11.95 -11.70 -14.91
CA LEU A 165 -11.00 -12.03 -13.84
C LEU A 165 -9.78 -11.09 -13.85
N ALA A 166 -9.29 -10.72 -15.03
CA ALA A 166 -8.26 -9.69 -15.19
C ALA A 166 -8.77 -8.30 -14.77
N ALA A 167 -10.02 -7.97 -15.12
CA ALA A 167 -10.64 -6.69 -14.74
C ALA A 167 -10.88 -6.56 -13.23
N SER A 168 -11.14 -7.66 -12.50
CA SER A 168 -11.39 -7.61 -11.05
C SER A 168 -10.12 -7.37 -10.23
N LEU A 169 -8.95 -7.77 -10.76
CA LEU A 169 -7.65 -7.54 -10.13
C LEU A 169 -7.12 -6.11 -10.34
N MET A 170 -7.54 -5.40 -11.40
CA MET A 170 -6.89 -4.15 -11.85
C MET A 170 -7.73 -2.87 -11.72
N ARG A 171 -8.89 -2.86 -11.03
CA ARG A 171 -9.61 -1.61 -10.75
C ARG A 171 -8.83 -0.74 -9.75
N SER A 172 -8.06 0.21 -10.26
CA SER A 172 -7.31 1.22 -9.48
C SER A 172 -8.04 2.56 -9.39
N ALA A 173 -9.35 2.61 -9.62
CA ALA A 173 -10.10 3.84 -9.44
C ALA A 173 -10.09 4.23 -7.95
N PRO A 174 -9.71 5.47 -7.59
CA PRO A 174 -9.80 5.92 -6.21
C PRO A 174 -11.26 5.78 -5.73
N PRO A 175 -11.51 5.39 -4.47
CA PRO A 175 -12.85 5.19 -3.96
C PRO A 175 -13.68 6.47 -4.16
N ALA A 176 -14.82 6.40 -4.85
CA ALA A 176 -15.59 7.58 -5.25
C ALA A 176 -16.20 8.36 -4.06
N GLY A 177 -16.19 7.76 -2.85
CA GLY A 177 -16.57 8.41 -1.61
C GLY A 177 -15.45 9.23 -0.93
N LEU A 178 -14.23 9.26 -1.48
CA LEU A 178 -13.11 10.01 -0.92
C LEU A 178 -13.38 11.52 -0.99
N GLY A 179 -13.31 12.21 0.16
CA GLY A 179 -13.49 13.67 0.24
C GLY A 179 -14.95 14.17 0.27
N LYS A 180 -15.94 13.29 0.11
CA LYS A 180 -17.36 13.66 0.23
C LYS A 180 -17.86 13.48 1.66
N ARG A 181 -18.43 14.54 2.25
CA ARG A 181 -19.20 14.45 3.50
C ARG A 181 -20.45 13.62 3.22
N PHE A 182 -20.65 12.57 4.02
CA PHE A 182 -21.89 11.80 3.96
C PHE A 182 -22.91 12.51 4.85
N GLU A 183 -23.87 13.18 4.21
CA GLU A 183 -25.04 13.75 4.87
C GLU A 183 -26.10 12.64 4.84
N GLY A 184 -26.19 11.88 5.94
CA GLY A 184 -27.30 10.95 6.12
C GLY A 184 -28.57 11.76 6.32
N GLY A 185 -29.56 11.55 5.46
CA GLY A 185 -30.91 12.09 5.65
C GLY A 185 -31.53 11.59 6.96
#